data_AF-A0A2N2Y4M6-F1
#
_entry.id   AF-A0A2N2Y4M6-F1
#
_cell.length_a   1.000
_cell.length_b   1.000
_cell.length_c   1.000
_cell.angle_alpha   90.00
_cell.angle_beta   90.00
_cell.angle_gamma   90.00
#
_symmetry.space_group_name_H-M   'P 1'
#
loop_
_entity.id
_entity.type
_entity.pdbx_description
1 polymer ?
#
loop_
_entity_poly.entity_id
_entity_poly.type
_entity_poly.pdbx_seq_one_letter_code
_entity_poly.pdbx_strand_id
1 'polypeptide(L)'
;MLLQAQSVRKLSYEQAIQIALGGSYPTRYFNEEKEAMRYSFLYNKAQFKPRLDFNLFAPSWDEGVNAIYSADTLPVYNSVSSLKVGSNLDFTVMLPTGGNFALSSRMYWEKYMMASGGSYSDGLRNIQAFSRFSLSFSQPVFTTNTLRENLRVAQLEYDKSVCYFNRVQMDIIYNVTDAFYEVYRASFEKEINQERLANSREALRITLLKQEAGDLPEGEILIAEISVAQDEARLLESQGKLDALNDEFKLLVGLDLNEEIEFEAEMEFESFLIDDKLAVNEALRSRNELSEKAIDIELQ
;
A
#
# COMPACT_ATOMS: atom_id res chain seq x y z
N MET A 1 -9.77 -16.36 -32.82
CA MET A 1 -10.22 -15.38 -31.81
C MET A 1 -11.69 -15.65 -31.57
N LEU A 2 -12.02 -16.30 -30.46
CA LEU A 2 -13.40 -16.47 -30.02
C LEU A 2 -13.81 -15.15 -29.37
N LEU A 3 -14.76 -14.44 -29.99
CA LEU A 3 -15.54 -13.41 -29.30
C LEU A 3 -16.27 -14.12 -28.17
N GLN A 4 -15.78 -13.98 -26.94
CA GLN A 4 -16.62 -14.24 -25.76
C GLN A 4 -17.76 -13.22 -25.84
N ALA A 5 -19.00 -13.72 -25.80
CA ALA A 5 -20.16 -12.86 -25.62
C ALA A 5 -19.90 -11.99 -24.38
N GLN A 6 -19.84 -10.67 -24.56
CA GLN A 6 -19.85 -9.72 -23.45
C GLN A 6 -21.14 -9.97 -22.67
N SER A 7 -21.03 -10.64 -21.53
CA SER A 7 -22.14 -10.80 -20.62
C SER A 7 -22.33 -9.46 -19.91
N VAL A 8 -23.47 -8.82 -20.13
CA VAL A 8 -23.87 -7.62 -19.37
C VAL A 8 -23.86 -7.97 -17.89
N ARG A 9 -23.04 -7.27 -17.12
CA ARG A 9 -22.96 -7.46 -15.68
C ARG A 9 -23.96 -6.57 -14.99
N LYS A 10 -24.92 -7.20 -14.31
CA LYS A 10 -25.84 -6.51 -13.42
C LYS A 10 -25.15 -6.19 -12.10
N LEU A 11 -25.19 -4.92 -11.70
CA LEU A 11 -24.53 -4.40 -10.51
C LEU A 11 -25.58 -3.79 -9.58
N SER A 12 -25.68 -4.37 -8.38
CA SER A 12 -26.38 -3.74 -7.25
C SER A 12 -25.46 -2.76 -6.52
N TYR A 13 -26.07 -1.87 -5.72
CA TYR A 13 -25.36 -0.89 -4.88
C TYR A 13 -24.31 -1.56 -3.97
N GLU A 14 -24.69 -2.63 -3.27
CA GLU A 14 -23.77 -3.36 -2.38
C GLU A 14 -22.59 -3.97 -3.13
N GLN A 15 -22.85 -4.55 -4.30
CA GLN A 15 -21.79 -5.12 -5.14
C GLN A 15 -20.84 -4.05 -5.66
N ALA A 16 -21.36 -2.89 -6.07
CA ALA A 16 -20.54 -1.76 -6.50
C ALA A 16 -19.57 -1.31 -5.40
N ILE A 17 -20.04 -1.19 -4.15
CA ILE A 17 -19.21 -0.85 -3.00
C ILE A 17 -18.16 -1.93 -2.74
N GLN A 18 -18.54 -3.22 -2.74
CA GLN A 18 -17.59 -4.30 -2.49
C GLN A 18 -16.49 -4.35 -3.54
N ILE A 19 -16.82 -4.14 -4.81
CA ILE A 19 -15.85 -4.06 -5.90
C ILE A 19 -14.92 -2.87 -5.68
N ALA A 20 -15.45 -1.70 -5.36
CA ALA A 20 -14.63 -0.51 -5.12
C ALA A 20 -13.68 -0.66 -3.92
N LEU A 21 -14.17 -1.24 -2.81
CA LEU A 21 -13.35 -1.50 -1.62
C LEU A 21 -12.30 -2.61 -1.84
N GLY A 22 -12.52 -3.53 -2.78
CA GLY A 22 -11.56 -4.57 -3.12
C GLY A 22 -10.58 -4.18 -4.24
N GLY A 23 -11.03 -3.37 -5.19
CA GLY A 23 -10.42 -3.21 -6.51
C GLY A 23 -9.96 -1.80 -6.86
N SER A 24 -10.49 -0.75 -6.22
CA SER A 24 -10.15 0.61 -6.59
C SER A 24 -8.68 0.93 -6.30
N TYR A 25 -8.08 1.77 -7.16
CA TYR A 25 -6.69 2.18 -7.00
C TYR A 25 -6.41 2.83 -5.64
N PRO A 26 -7.22 3.79 -5.14
CA PRO A 26 -6.99 4.39 -3.84
C PRO A 26 -7.02 3.35 -2.71
N THR A 27 -8.00 2.43 -2.68
CA THR A 27 -8.03 1.41 -1.61
C THR A 27 -6.77 0.56 -1.59
N ARG A 28 -6.31 0.11 -2.76
CA ARG A 28 -5.08 -0.68 -2.88
C ARG A 28 -3.87 0.11 -2.41
N TYR A 29 -3.71 1.35 -2.88
CA TYR A 29 -2.60 2.21 -2.51
C TYR A 29 -2.52 2.44 -0.99
N PHE A 30 -3.61 2.87 -0.37
CA PHE A 30 -3.63 3.15 1.08
C PHE A 30 -3.55 1.88 1.93
N ASN A 31 -3.98 0.72 1.42
CA ASN A 31 -3.73 -0.55 2.07
C ASN A 31 -2.24 -0.90 2.10
N GLU A 32 -1.52 -0.72 0.97
CA GLU A 32 -0.08 -0.92 0.91
C GLU A 32 0.68 0.08 1.80
N GLU A 33 0.24 1.35 1.85
CA GLU A 33 0.82 2.36 2.74
C GLU A 33 0.67 1.97 4.22
N LYS A 34 -0.53 1.54 4.63
CA LYS A 34 -0.78 1.01 5.98
C LYS A 34 0.12 -0.19 6.29
N GLU A 35 0.28 -1.13 5.36
CA GLU A 35 1.19 -2.27 5.54
C GLU A 35 2.65 -1.84 5.65
N ALA A 36 3.09 -0.86 4.87
CA ALA A 36 4.43 -0.30 4.96
C ALA A 36 4.68 0.32 6.35
N MET A 37 3.71 1.08 6.88
CA MET A 37 3.80 1.64 8.23
C MET A 37 3.80 0.54 9.30
N ARG A 38 3.01 -0.52 9.11
CA ARG A 38 3.05 -1.70 9.99
C ARG A 38 4.43 -2.34 10.04
N TYR A 39 5.11 -2.48 8.89
CA TYR A 39 6.47 -3.01 8.85
C TYR A 39 7.48 -2.08 9.52
N SER A 40 7.34 -0.75 9.37
CA SER A 40 8.15 0.24 10.08
C SER A 40 7.99 0.11 11.60
N PHE A 41 6.76 -0.01 12.10
CA PHE A 41 6.48 -0.28 13.50
C PHE A 41 7.12 -1.60 13.98
N LEU A 42 6.95 -2.69 13.22
CA LEU A 42 7.51 -4.00 13.57
C LEU A 42 9.04 -3.99 13.57
N TYR A 43 9.67 -3.24 12.68
CA TYR A 43 11.12 -3.06 12.65
C TYR A 43 11.61 -2.37 13.93
N ASN A 44 11.00 -1.25 14.33
CA ASN A 44 11.36 -0.57 15.57
C ASN A 44 11.09 -1.44 16.81
N LYS A 45 10.00 -2.22 16.79
CA LYS A 45 9.69 -3.18 17.85
C LYS A 45 10.72 -4.31 17.92
N ALA A 46 11.26 -4.74 16.78
CA ALA A 46 12.26 -5.79 16.70
C ALA A 46 13.63 -5.37 17.25
N GLN A 47 13.94 -4.06 17.32
CA GLN A 47 15.18 -3.57 17.93
C GLN A 47 15.30 -3.95 19.41
N PHE A 48 14.17 -4.14 20.11
CA PHE A 48 14.14 -4.60 21.49
C PHE A 48 14.20 -6.12 21.65
N LYS A 49 14.23 -6.88 20.55
CA LYS A 49 14.36 -8.34 20.60
C LYS A 49 15.83 -8.74 20.77
N PRO A 50 16.11 -9.92 21.36
CA PRO A 50 17.45 -10.47 21.38
C PRO A 50 18.00 -10.66 19.97
N ARG A 51 19.22 -10.17 19.74
CA ARG A 51 19.99 -10.38 18.52
C ARG A 51 21.14 -11.34 18.80
N LEU A 52 21.31 -12.33 17.94
CA LEU A 52 22.42 -13.28 17.96
C LEU A 52 23.14 -13.21 16.63
N ASP A 53 24.37 -12.72 16.63
CA ASP A 53 25.26 -12.73 15.48
C ASP A 53 26.30 -13.83 15.67
N PHE A 54 26.34 -14.78 14.73
CA PHE A 54 27.35 -15.83 14.70
C PHE A 54 28.19 -15.69 13.43
N ASN A 55 29.47 -15.42 13.61
CA ASN A 55 30.43 -15.24 12.53
C ASN A 55 31.47 -16.34 12.59
N LEU A 56 31.64 -17.09 11.50
CA LEU A 56 32.69 -18.08 11.35
C LEU A 56 33.76 -17.55 10.38
N PHE A 57 35.01 -17.62 10.77
CA PHE A 57 36.13 -17.22 9.91
C PHE A 57 36.71 -18.46 9.23
N ALA A 58 36.76 -18.41 7.89
CA ALA A 58 37.47 -19.40 7.11
C ALA A 58 38.98 -19.38 7.46
N PRO A 59 39.71 -20.49 7.24
CA PRO A 59 41.15 -20.51 7.45
C PRO A 59 41.83 -19.40 6.65
N SER A 60 42.52 -18.50 7.36
CA SER A 60 43.32 -17.42 6.76
C SER A 60 44.79 -17.67 7.02
N TRP A 61 45.60 -17.64 5.96
CA TRP A 61 47.06 -17.69 6.01
C TRP A 61 47.63 -16.29 5.82
N ASP A 62 48.48 -15.87 6.73
CA ASP A 62 49.27 -14.64 6.63
C ASP A 62 50.74 -15.00 6.80
N GLU A 63 51.61 -14.48 5.93
CA GLU A 63 53.05 -14.71 5.99
C GLU A 63 53.80 -13.41 5.73
N GLY A 64 54.71 -13.08 6.63
CA GLY A 64 55.55 -11.90 6.57
C GLY A 64 57.01 -12.26 6.79
N VAL A 65 57.90 -11.54 6.11
CA VAL A 65 59.35 -11.70 6.28
C VAL A 65 59.88 -10.47 7.01
N ASN A 66 60.54 -10.69 8.14
CA ASN A 66 61.12 -9.62 8.95
C ASN A 66 62.64 -9.78 9.01
N ALA A 67 63.37 -8.67 8.77
CA ALA A 67 64.81 -8.61 8.94
C ALA A 67 65.16 -8.30 10.40
N ILE A 68 65.96 -9.15 11.03
CA ILE A 68 66.51 -8.93 12.37
C ILE A 68 67.96 -8.49 12.21
N TYR A 69 68.27 -7.30 12.73
CA TYR A 69 69.61 -6.74 12.73
C TYR A 69 70.28 -7.04 14.07
N SER A 70 71.48 -7.63 14.02
CA SER A 70 72.36 -7.78 15.19
C SER A 70 73.64 -7.00 14.94
N ALA A 71 74.22 -6.41 15.98
CA ALA A 71 75.45 -5.60 15.86
C ALA A 71 76.56 -6.42 15.18
N ASP A 72 77.23 -5.81 14.21
CA ASP A 72 78.35 -6.36 13.43
C ASP A 72 78.06 -7.62 12.58
N THR A 73 76.81 -7.87 12.19
CA THR A 73 76.43 -8.99 11.29
C THR A 73 75.45 -8.57 10.19
N LEU A 74 75.41 -9.33 9.09
CA LEU A 74 74.39 -9.15 8.05
C LEU A 74 72.98 -9.44 8.62
N PRO A 75 71.94 -8.75 8.14
CA PRO A 75 70.58 -8.97 8.62
C PRO A 75 70.13 -10.42 8.38
N VAL A 76 69.57 -11.04 9.42
CA VAL A 76 68.97 -12.37 9.33
C VAL A 76 67.48 -12.20 9.06
N TYR A 77 67.02 -12.76 7.94
CA TYR A 77 65.61 -12.73 7.57
C TYR A 77 64.90 -13.94 8.19
N ASN A 78 63.85 -13.67 8.95
CA ASN A 78 62.95 -14.69 9.49
C ASN A 78 61.60 -14.59 8.80
N SER A 79 61.12 -15.69 8.23
CA SER A 79 59.72 -15.78 7.77
C SER A 79 58.85 -16.16 8.96
N VAL A 80 57.79 -15.40 9.20
CA VAL A 80 56.77 -15.67 10.21
C VAL A 80 55.45 -15.84 9.49
N SER A 81 54.83 -17.00 9.66
CA SER A 81 53.49 -17.26 9.14
C SER A 81 52.50 -17.64 10.24
N SER A 82 51.24 -17.30 10.02
CA SER A 82 50.12 -17.64 10.88
C SER A 82 48.97 -18.22 10.07
N LEU A 83 48.42 -19.35 10.54
CA LEU A 83 47.16 -19.92 10.06
C LEU A 83 46.11 -19.76 11.15
N LYS A 84 45.06 -19.01 10.88
CA LYS A 84 44.00 -18.70 11.85
C LYS A 84 42.64 -19.21 11.39
N VAL A 85 41.90 -19.82 12.31
CA VAL A 85 40.51 -20.27 12.15
C VAL A 85 39.77 -19.96 13.43
N GLY A 86 38.54 -19.47 13.35
CA GLY A 86 37.77 -19.23 14.56
C GLY A 86 36.33 -18.80 14.31
N SER A 87 35.69 -18.37 15.38
CA SER A 87 34.33 -17.85 15.39
C SER A 87 34.17 -16.72 16.41
N ASN A 88 33.21 -15.84 16.14
CA ASN A 88 32.67 -14.88 17.08
C ASN A 88 31.18 -15.15 17.25
N LEU A 89 30.70 -15.16 18.49
CA LEU A 89 29.30 -15.17 18.83
C LEU A 89 29.01 -13.92 19.66
N ASP A 90 28.09 -13.09 19.19
CA ASP A 90 27.67 -11.86 19.84
C ASP A 90 26.15 -11.92 20.09
N PHE A 91 25.75 -11.89 21.35
CA PHE A 91 24.37 -11.84 21.78
C PHE A 91 24.09 -10.48 22.42
N THR A 92 23.06 -9.77 21.97
CA THR A 92 22.70 -8.45 22.52
C THR A 92 21.20 -8.33 22.72
N VAL A 93 20.78 -7.78 23.86
CA VAL A 93 19.39 -7.42 24.17
C VAL A 93 19.34 -5.95 24.58
N MET A 94 18.49 -5.18 23.91
CA MET A 94 18.19 -3.80 24.28
C MET A 94 17.06 -3.78 25.31
N LEU A 95 17.22 -2.96 26.34
CA LEU A 95 16.23 -2.79 27.41
C LEU A 95 15.32 -1.60 27.12
N PRO A 96 14.06 -1.60 27.61
CA PRO A 96 13.16 -0.44 27.53
C PRO A 96 13.70 0.83 28.21
N THR A 97 14.73 0.71 29.05
CA THR A 97 15.43 1.82 29.70
C THR A 97 16.50 2.48 28.82
N GLY A 98 16.74 1.95 27.60
CA GLY A 98 17.80 2.40 26.70
C GLY A 98 19.17 1.78 26.97
N GLY A 99 19.28 0.97 28.03
CA GLY A 99 20.46 0.15 28.29
C GLY A 99 20.51 -1.11 27.42
N ASN A 100 21.62 -1.84 27.49
CA ASN A 100 21.75 -3.15 26.87
C ASN A 100 22.50 -4.15 27.76
N PHE A 101 22.18 -5.42 27.55
CA PHE A 101 23.01 -6.54 27.96
C PHE A 101 23.64 -7.14 26.72
N ALA A 102 24.96 -7.35 26.75
CA ALA A 102 25.67 -8.00 25.67
C ALA A 102 26.57 -9.12 26.20
N LEU A 103 26.60 -10.21 25.46
CA LEU A 103 27.46 -11.36 25.71
C LEU A 103 28.23 -11.65 24.43
N SER A 104 29.55 -11.64 24.52
CA SER A 104 30.42 -11.98 23.39
C SER A 104 31.36 -13.13 23.72
N SER A 105 31.49 -14.03 22.76
CA SER A 105 32.43 -15.15 22.81
C SER A 105 33.28 -15.11 21.54
N ARG A 106 34.60 -15.05 21.70
CA ARG A 106 35.55 -15.17 20.61
C ARG A 106 36.41 -16.38 20.83
N MET A 107 36.39 -17.30 19.88
CA MET A 107 37.19 -18.52 19.93
C MET A 107 37.95 -18.67 18.62
N TYR A 108 39.25 -18.84 18.67
CA TYR A 108 40.04 -19.17 17.48
C TYR A 108 41.22 -20.05 17.84
N TRP A 109 41.63 -20.92 16.93
CA TRP A 109 43.00 -21.42 16.97
C TRP A 109 43.88 -20.55 16.10
N GLU A 110 45.17 -20.54 16.39
CA GLU A 110 46.18 -19.93 15.55
C GLU A 110 47.43 -20.80 15.56
N LYS A 111 47.89 -21.21 14.38
CA LYS A 111 49.15 -21.94 14.22
C LYS A 111 50.20 -20.96 13.71
N TYR A 112 51.20 -20.69 14.54
CA TYR A 112 52.36 -19.88 14.20
C TYR A 112 53.52 -20.76 13.74
N MET A 113 54.21 -20.31 12.69
CA MET A 113 55.43 -20.94 12.19
C MET A 113 56.48 -19.86 11.96
N MET A 114 57.67 -20.05 12.52
CA MET A 114 58.83 -19.19 12.28
C MET A 114 59.94 -20.01 11.63
N ALA A 115 60.45 -19.58 10.48
CA ALA A 115 61.62 -20.15 9.83
C ALA A 115 62.78 -19.14 9.88
N SER A 116 63.91 -19.55 10.45
CA SER A 116 65.14 -18.73 10.55
C SER A 116 66.26 -19.33 9.71
N GLY A 117 66.89 -18.53 8.85
CA GLY A 117 68.16 -18.85 8.19
C GLY A 117 68.23 -20.17 7.42
N GLY A 118 67.89 -20.16 6.13
CA GLY A 118 68.31 -21.14 5.12
C GLY A 118 67.84 -22.61 5.27
N SER A 119 67.32 -23.05 6.41
CA SER A 119 66.80 -24.40 6.64
C SER A 119 65.37 -24.37 7.15
N TYR A 120 64.44 -24.82 6.31
CA TYR A 120 63.01 -24.99 6.63
C TYR A 120 62.74 -26.10 7.68
N SER A 121 63.77 -26.85 8.08
CA SER A 121 63.62 -28.10 8.82
C SER A 121 63.48 -27.97 10.33
N ASP A 122 63.80 -26.81 10.93
CA ASP A 122 63.81 -26.63 12.41
C ASP A 122 63.13 -25.33 12.87
N GLY A 123 62.10 -24.89 12.13
CA GLY A 123 61.33 -23.71 12.50
C GLY A 123 60.46 -23.93 13.74
N LEU A 124 60.37 -22.94 14.63
CA LEU A 124 59.48 -22.98 15.79
C LEU A 124 58.02 -23.04 15.32
N ARG A 125 57.31 -24.09 15.75
CA ARG A 125 55.88 -24.29 15.48
C ARG A 125 55.12 -24.20 16.79
N ASN A 126 54.14 -23.33 16.85
CA ASN A 126 53.28 -23.19 18.02
C ASN A 126 51.82 -23.22 17.58
N ILE A 127 51.00 -24.05 18.22
CA ILE A 127 49.55 -24.07 18.03
C ILE A 127 48.94 -23.51 19.30
N GLN A 128 48.25 -22.39 19.16
CA GLN A 128 47.57 -21.73 20.26
C GLN A 128 46.07 -21.81 20.06
N ALA A 129 45.34 -22.00 21.15
CA ALA A 129 43.89 -21.86 21.19
C ALA A 129 43.56 -20.64 22.05
N PHE A 130 42.78 -19.73 21.50
CA PHE A 130 42.28 -18.54 22.17
C PHE A 130 40.78 -18.68 22.40
N SER A 131 40.35 -18.41 23.63
CA SER A 131 38.94 -18.27 23.98
C SER A 131 38.78 -17.06 24.89
N ARG A 132 37.83 -16.19 24.55
CA ARG A 132 37.44 -15.04 25.37
C ARG A 132 35.93 -15.01 25.48
N PHE A 133 35.46 -14.92 26.71
CA PHE A 133 34.07 -14.70 27.05
C PHE A 133 33.95 -13.36 27.77
N SER A 134 33.02 -12.52 27.36
CA SER A 134 32.72 -11.25 28.01
C SER A 134 31.22 -11.05 28.14
N LEU A 135 30.80 -10.70 29.35
CA LEU A 135 29.48 -10.17 29.65
C LEU A 135 29.61 -8.68 29.92
N SER A 136 28.77 -7.87 29.29
CA SER A 136 28.70 -6.44 29.53
C SER A 136 27.26 -5.98 29.76
N PHE A 137 27.14 -4.98 30.60
CA PHE A 137 25.91 -4.24 30.84
C PHE A 137 26.22 -2.76 30.67
N SER A 138 25.42 -2.08 29.86
CA SER A 138 25.54 -0.64 29.63
C SER A 138 24.19 0.01 29.89
N GLN A 139 24.15 1.02 30.76
CA GLN A 139 22.97 1.82 31.02
C GLN A 139 23.34 3.30 30.90
N PRO A 140 22.89 3.97 29.83
CA PRO A 140 22.96 5.42 29.77
C PRO A 140 22.18 6.04 30.94
N VAL A 141 22.78 7.01 31.61
CA VAL A 141 22.15 7.81 32.68
C VAL A 141 21.98 9.24 32.18
N PHE A 142 20.83 9.85 32.51
CA PHE A 142 20.47 11.21 32.09
C PHE A 142 20.44 11.46 30.57
N THR A 143 20.13 10.43 29.77
CA THR A 143 19.98 10.53 28.32
C THR A 143 18.61 10.02 27.87
N THR A 144 18.04 10.61 26.83
CA THR A 144 16.78 10.15 26.23
C THR A 144 16.93 8.76 25.59
N ASN A 145 15.95 7.89 25.79
CA ASN A 145 15.91 6.60 25.11
C ASN A 145 15.34 6.76 23.69
N THR A 146 16.21 7.07 22.74
CA THR A 146 15.84 7.29 21.33
C THR A 146 15.13 6.09 20.70
N LEU A 147 15.46 4.86 21.10
CA LEU A 147 14.83 3.65 20.56
C LEU A 147 13.36 3.55 20.99
N ARG A 148 13.07 3.93 22.24
CA ARG A 148 11.70 3.94 22.75
C ARG A 148 10.89 5.04 22.09
N GLU A 149 11.46 6.22 21.91
CA GLU A 149 10.80 7.30 21.19
C GLU A 149 10.56 6.92 19.72
N ASN A 150 11.54 6.34 19.02
CA ASN A 150 11.37 5.84 17.66
C ASN A 150 10.28 4.77 17.56
N LEU A 151 10.20 3.85 18.53
CA LEU A 151 9.11 2.87 18.59
C LEU A 151 7.75 3.53 18.80
N ARG A 152 7.68 4.54 19.67
CA ARG A 152 6.43 5.30 19.90
C ARG A 152 6.00 6.04 18.65
N VAL A 153 6.90 6.76 18.00
CA VAL A 153 6.64 7.47 16.74
C VAL A 153 6.17 6.48 15.67
N ALA A 154 6.85 5.35 15.49
CA ALA A 154 6.45 4.35 14.51
C ALA A 154 5.08 3.71 14.81
N GLN A 155 4.72 3.56 16.09
CA GLN A 155 3.37 3.11 16.48
C GLN A 155 2.31 4.15 16.12
N LEU A 156 2.55 5.43 16.45
CA LEU A 156 1.63 6.53 16.15
C LEU A 156 1.43 6.70 14.64
N GLU A 157 2.50 6.64 13.84
CA GLU A 157 2.42 6.68 12.37
C GLU A 157 1.63 5.49 11.81
N TYR A 158 1.79 4.30 12.39
CA TYR A 158 0.98 3.14 12.01
C TYR A 158 -0.50 3.36 12.35
N ASP A 159 -0.83 3.81 13.57
CA ASP A 159 -2.22 4.08 13.97
C ASP A 159 -2.85 5.16 13.09
N LYS A 160 -2.09 6.21 12.75
CA LYS A 160 -2.52 7.25 11.80
C LYS A 160 -2.82 6.68 10.42
N SER A 161 -1.97 5.80 9.89
CA SER A 161 -2.19 5.14 8.60
C SER A 161 -3.47 4.28 8.59
N VAL A 162 -3.83 3.67 9.73
CA VAL A 162 -5.07 2.92 9.89
C VAL A 162 -6.28 3.86 9.85
N CYS A 163 -6.24 4.98 10.58
CA CYS A 163 -7.30 6.00 10.51
C CYS A 163 -7.48 6.54 9.09
N TYR A 164 -6.37 6.86 8.41
CA TYR A 164 -6.39 7.37 7.04
C TYR A 164 -7.00 6.35 6.07
N PHE A 165 -6.62 5.07 6.19
CA PHE A 165 -7.18 3.98 5.39
C PHE A 165 -8.70 3.87 5.59
N ASN A 166 -9.19 3.93 6.84
CA ASN A 166 -10.61 3.89 7.14
C ASN A 166 -11.36 5.10 6.55
N ARG A 167 -10.78 6.31 6.64
CA ARG A 167 -11.39 7.51 6.03
C ARG A 167 -11.50 7.36 4.51
N VAL A 168 -10.43 6.91 3.85
CA VAL A 168 -10.44 6.68 2.41
C VAL A 168 -11.51 5.67 2.01
N GLN A 169 -11.72 4.60 2.78
CA GLN A 169 -12.80 3.66 2.52
C GLN A 169 -14.18 4.34 2.60
N MET A 170 -14.40 5.23 3.57
CA MET A 170 -15.64 5.99 3.70
C MET A 170 -15.83 6.97 2.52
N ASP A 171 -14.77 7.66 2.10
CA ASP A 171 -14.80 8.56 0.94
C ASP A 171 -15.12 7.79 -0.36
N ILE A 172 -14.56 6.59 -0.52
CA ILE A 172 -14.86 5.71 -1.65
C ILE A 172 -16.32 5.27 -1.62
N ILE A 173 -16.83 4.83 -0.46
CA ILE A 173 -18.25 4.46 -0.31
C ILE A 173 -19.12 5.63 -0.74
N TYR A 174 -18.84 6.84 -0.24
CA TYR A 174 -19.59 8.04 -0.60
C TYR A 174 -19.56 8.32 -2.10
N ASN A 175 -18.38 8.38 -2.71
CA ASN A 175 -18.22 8.68 -4.14
C ASN A 175 -18.87 7.62 -5.03
N VAL A 176 -18.75 6.34 -4.66
CA VAL A 176 -19.38 5.23 -5.41
C VAL A 176 -20.90 5.28 -5.27
N THR A 177 -21.41 5.68 -4.10
CA THR A 177 -22.85 5.88 -3.89
C THR A 177 -23.39 6.95 -4.82
N ASP A 178 -22.74 8.11 -4.84
CA ASP A 178 -23.16 9.24 -5.67
C ASP A 178 -23.11 8.88 -7.16
N ALA A 179 -21.99 8.33 -7.62
CA ALA A 179 -21.80 7.90 -9.00
C ALA A 179 -22.80 6.80 -9.42
N PHE A 180 -23.08 5.83 -8.54
CA PHE A 180 -24.07 4.77 -8.79
C PHE A 180 -25.44 5.36 -9.08
N TYR A 181 -25.92 6.29 -8.26
CA TYR A 181 -27.22 6.93 -8.46
C TYR A 181 -27.21 7.94 -9.61
N GLU A 182 -26.08 8.56 -9.93
CA GLU A 182 -25.95 9.39 -11.14
C GLU A 182 -26.12 8.58 -12.43
N VAL A 183 -25.41 7.45 -12.53
CA VAL A 183 -25.54 6.54 -13.68
C VAL A 183 -26.96 5.99 -13.78
N TYR A 184 -27.54 5.55 -12.65
CA TYR A 184 -28.92 5.07 -12.60
C TYR A 184 -29.92 6.14 -13.06
N ARG A 185 -29.77 7.40 -12.64
CA ARG A 185 -30.63 8.50 -13.12
C ARG A 185 -30.46 8.73 -14.63
N ALA A 186 -29.23 8.66 -15.14
CA ALA A 186 -28.96 8.83 -16.57
C ALA A 186 -29.54 7.68 -17.42
N SER A 187 -29.58 6.44 -16.89
CA SER A 187 -30.20 5.31 -17.61
C SER A 187 -31.71 5.50 -17.75
N PHE A 188 -32.39 6.00 -16.71
CA PHE A 188 -33.80 6.38 -16.80
C PHE A 188 -34.04 7.58 -17.73
N GLU A 189 -33.16 8.57 -17.73
CA GLU A 189 -33.26 9.73 -18.63
C GLU A 189 -33.23 9.28 -20.11
N LYS A 190 -32.32 8.35 -20.45
CA LYS A 190 -32.27 7.72 -21.77
C LYS A 190 -33.58 7.00 -22.10
N GLU A 191 -34.11 6.18 -21.18
CA GLU A 191 -35.36 5.44 -21.40
C GLU A 191 -36.54 6.39 -21.67
N ILE A 192 -36.67 7.46 -20.89
CA ILE A 192 -37.68 8.50 -21.08
C ILE A 192 -37.53 9.17 -22.46
N ASN A 193 -36.30 9.49 -22.89
CA ASN A 193 -36.08 10.10 -24.20
C ASN A 193 -36.35 9.13 -25.35
N GLN A 194 -36.11 7.84 -25.14
CA GLN A 194 -36.46 6.80 -26.10
C GLN A 194 -37.99 6.69 -26.27
N GLU A 195 -38.75 6.73 -25.18
CA GLU A 195 -40.21 6.76 -25.21
C GLU A 195 -40.74 8.05 -25.88
N ARG A 196 -40.14 9.21 -25.58
CA ARG A 196 -40.48 10.49 -26.24
C ARG A 196 -40.32 10.42 -27.75
N LEU A 197 -39.20 9.88 -28.24
CA LEU A 197 -38.96 9.70 -29.67
C LEU A 197 -39.98 8.75 -30.32
N ALA A 198 -40.34 7.66 -29.62
CA ALA A 198 -41.38 6.76 -30.11
C ALA A 198 -42.74 7.48 -30.23
N ASN A 199 -43.09 8.29 -29.22
CA ASN A 199 -44.32 9.07 -29.20
C ASN A 199 -44.35 10.15 -30.28
N SER A 200 -43.26 10.89 -30.53
CA SER A 200 -43.21 11.90 -31.59
C SER A 200 -43.22 11.29 -32.98
N ARG A 201 -42.61 10.11 -33.19
CA ARG A 201 -42.71 9.36 -34.45
C ARG A 201 -44.15 8.91 -34.73
N GLU A 202 -44.86 8.45 -33.70
CA GLU A 202 -46.27 8.09 -33.84
C GLU A 202 -47.15 9.33 -34.11
N ALA A 203 -46.87 10.45 -33.45
CA ALA A 203 -47.55 11.71 -33.73
C ALA A 203 -47.34 12.17 -35.19
N LEU A 204 -46.11 12.09 -35.71
CA LEU A 204 -45.81 12.38 -37.11
C LEU A 204 -46.60 11.46 -38.05
N ARG A 205 -46.66 10.16 -37.75
CA ARG A 205 -47.46 9.18 -38.53
C ARG A 205 -48.94 9.57 -38.58
N ILE A 206 -49.52 9.98 -37.46
CA ILE A 206 -50.92 10.44 -37.39
C ILE A 206 -51.12 11.74 -38.19
N THR A 207 -50.18 12.68 -38.10
CA THR A 207 -50.22 13.95 -38.85
C THR A 207 -50.16 13.71 -40.35
N LEU A 208 -49.30 12.81 -40.83
CA LEU A 208 -49.22 12.42 -42.24
C LEU A 208 -50.55 11.85 -42.74
N LEU A 209 -51.17 10.92 -41.99
CA LEU A 209 -52.46 10.34 -42.35
C LEU A 209 -53.59 11.37 -42.43
N LYS A 210 -53.59 12.36 -41.53
CA LYS A 210 -54.59 13.45 -41.53
C LYS A 210 -54.37 14.42 -42.69
N GLN A 211 -53.12 14.68 -43.08
CA GLN A 211 -52.82 15.50 -44.24
C GLN A 211 -53.22 14.79 -45.55
N GLU A 212 -52.99 13.48 -45.66
CA GLU A 212 -53.46 12.67 -46.80
C GLU A 212 -55.00 12.70 -46.94
N ALA A 213 -55.71 12.81 -45.81
CA ALA A 213 -57.17 12.99 -45.78
C ALA A 213 -57.63 14.42 -46.14
N GLY A 214 -56.70 15.38 -46.29
CA GLY A 214 -56.98 16.78 -46.62
C GLY A 214 -57.28 17.68 -45.42
N ASP A 215 -57.10 17.18 -44.20
CA ASP A 215 -57.54 17.85 -42.96
C ASP A 215 -56.45 18.72 -42.29
N LEU A 216 -55.20 18.69 -42.79
CA LEU A 216 -54.07 19.44 -42.20
C LEU A 216 -53.18 20.13 -43.25
N PRO A 217 -52.70 21.35 -42.99
CA PRO A 217 -51.69 22.02 -43.82
C PRO A 217 -50.31 21.33 -43.77
N GLU A 218 -49.51 21.49 -44.83
CA GLU A 218 -48.12 20.98 -44.90
C GLU A 218 -47.21 21.52 -43.77
N GLY A 219 -47.49 22.72 -43.27
CA GLY A 219 -46.75 23.30 -42.14
C GLY A 219 -46.82 22.46 -40.85
N GLU A 220 -47.91 21.73 -40.64
CA GLU A 220 -48.09 20.86 -39.47
C GLU A 220 -47.20 19.60 -39.56
N ILE A 221 -46.94 19.11 -40.78
CA ILE A 221 -45.98 18.02 -41.00
C ILE A 221 -44.58 18.48 -40.62
N LEU A 222 -44.17 19.66 -41.09
CA LEU A 222 -42.85 20.21 -40.80
C LEU A 222 -42.62 20.40 -39.28
N ILE A 223 -43.64 20.86 -38.55
CA ILE A 223 -43.58 20.98 -37.08
C ILE A 223 -43.40 19.60 -36.43
N ALA A 224 -44.13 18.58 -36.89
CA ALA A 224 -44.01 17.22 -36.39
C ALA A 224 -42.64 16.60 -36.71
N GLU A 225 -42.09 16.82 -37.91
CA GLU A 225 -40.73 16.40 -38.29
C GLU A 225 -39.66 17.07 -37.42
N ILE A 226 -39.79 18.38 -37.16
CA ILE A 226 -38.89 19.10 -36.24
C ILE A 226 -38.96 18.48 -34.84
N SER A 227 -40.15 18.13 -34.34
CA SER A 227 -40.28 17.47 -33.02
C SER A 227 -39.57 16.13 -32.98
N VAL A 228 -39.71 15.30 -34.02
CA VAL A 228 -38.98 14.01 -34.12
C VAL A 228 -37.48 14.23 -34.12
N ALA A 229 -36.98 15.18 -34.92
CA ALA A 229 -35.56 15.49 -34.99
C ALA A 229 -35.01 16.01 -33.65
N GLN A 230 -35.79 16.80 -32.92
CA GLN A 230 -35.42 17.28 -31.57
C GLN A 230 -35.36 16.14 -30.55
N ASP A 231 -36.34 15.24 -30.56
CA ASP A 231 -36.36 14.09 -29.64
C ASP A 231 -35.25 13.08 -29.96
N GLU A 232 -34.91 12.91 -31.24
CA GLU A 232 -33.78 12.08 -31.67
C GLU A 232 -32.44 12.66 -31.19
N ALA A 233 -32.25 13.97 -31.31
CA ALA A 233 -31.07 14.65 -30.78
C ALA A 233 -30.97 14.49 -29.24
N ARG A 234 -32.07 14.63 -28.51
CA ARG A 234 -32.11 14.42 -27.05
C ARG A 234 -31.77 12.98 -26.65
N LEU A 235 -32.28 11.99 -27.39
CA LEU A 235 -31.93 10.60 -27.15
C LEU A 235 -30.43 10.37 -27.31
N LEU A 236 -29.83 10.86 -28.41
CA LEU A 236 -28.39 10.77 -28.65
C LEU A 236 -27.57 11.46 -27.56
N GLU A 237 -27.99 12.62 -27.09
CA GLU A 237 -27.34 13.34 -25.99
C GLU A 237 -27.40 12.54 -24.68
N SER A 238 -28.58 12.02 -24.31
CA SER A 238 -28.73 11.20 -23.10
C SER A 238 -27.96 9.88 -23.17
N GLN A 239 -27.84 9.29 -24.35
CA GLN A 239 -27.00 8.11 -24.58
C GLN A 239 -25.53 8.44 -24.35
N GLY A 240 -25.01 9.52 -24.95
CA GLY A 240 -23.62 9.93 -24.76
C GLY A 240 -23.30 10.29 -23.30
N LYS A 241 -24.25 10.92 -22.60
CA LYS A 241 -24.12 11.22 -21.16
C LYS A 241 -24.06 9.94 -20.32
N LEU A 242 -24.92 8.95 -20.60
CA LEU A 242 -24.91 7.66 -19.92
C LEU A 242 -23.59 6.92 -20.14
N ASP A 243 -23.09 6.91 -21.38
CA ASP A 243 -21.82 6.25 -21.72
C ASP A 243 -20.64 6.89 -20.99
N ALA A 244 -20.60 8.24 -20.92
CA ALA A 244 -19.57 8.95 -20.17
C ALA A 244 -19.61 8.64 -18.66
N LEU A 245 -20.80 8.66 -18.04
CA LEU A 245 -20.97 8.34 -16.62
C LEU A 245 -20.63 6.88 -16.31
N ASN A 246 -20.96 5.94 -17.22
CA ASN A 246 -20.56 4.54 -17.10
C ASN A 246 -19.04 4.40 -17.06
N ASP A 247 -18.32 5.08 -17.96
CA ASP A 247 -16.87 5.01 -18.01
C ASP A 247 -16.22 5.65 -16.78
N GLU A 248 -16.73 6.78 -16.30
CA GLU A 248 -16.28 7.40 -15.04
C GLU A 248 -16.52 6.47 -13.84
N PHE A 249 -17.68 5.83 -13.76
CA PHE A 249 -17.99 4.86 -12.72
C PHE A 249 -17.02 3.68 -12.75
N LYS A 250 -16.76 3.09 -13.93
CA LYS A 250 -15.80 1.98 -14.08
C LYS A 250 -14.42 2.36 -13.59
N LEU A 251 -13.94 3.56 -13.91
CA LEU A 251 -12.65 4.08 -13.42
C LEU A 251 -12.65 4.20 -11.90
N LEU A 252 -13.72 4.71 -11.30
CA LEU A 252 -13.85 4.90 -9.85
C LEU A 252 -13.78 3.57 -9.09
N VAL A 253 -14.53 2.55 -9.55
CA VAL A 253 -14.58 1.25 -8.88
C VAL A 253 -13.43 0.31 -9.28
N GLY A 254 -12.72 0.62 -10.37
CA GLY A 254 -11.60 -0.18 -10.90
C GLY A 254 -12.02 -1.34 -11.79
N LEU A 255 -13.13 -1.21 -12.53
CA LEU A 255 -13.57 -2.20 -13.54
C LEU A 255 -12.89 -1.96 -14.90
N ASP A 256 -12.92 -2.97 -15.77
CA ASP A 256 -12.45 -2.83 -17.15
C ASP A 256 -13.41 -1.93 -17.94
N LEU A 257 -12.86 -0.97 -18.70
CA LEU A 257 -13.66 -0.05 -19.52
C LEU A 257 -14.50 -0.77 -20.57
N ASN A 258 -14.04 -1.95 -21.03
CA ASN A 258 -14.75 -2.76 -22.01
C ASN A 258 -15.87 -3.62 -21.41
N GLU A 259 -16.06 -3.63 -20.08
CA GLU A 259 -17.14 -4.37 -19.44
C GLU A 259 -18.46 -3.61 -19.63
N GLU A 260 -19.50 -4.32 -20.10
CA GLU A 260 -20.86 -3.76 -20.15
C GLU A 260 -21.52 -3.93 -18.79
N ILE A 261 -22.03 -2.84 -18.24
CA ILE A 261 -22.62 -2.78 -16.91
C ILE A 261 -24.07 -2.28 -16.99
N GLU A 262 -24.94 -2.92 -16.22
CA GLU A 262 -26.33 -2.53 -16.03
C GLU A 262 -26.60 -2.39 -14.53
N PHE A 263 -27.26 -1.32 -14.13
CA PHE A 263 -27.46 -0.99 -12.73
C PHE A 263 -28.85 -1.41 -12.27
N GLU A 264 -28.90 -2.20 -11.20
CA GLU A 264 -30.15 -2.55 -10.53
C GLU A 264 -30.19 -1.82 -9.18
N ALA A 265 -31.12 -0.87 -9.06
CA ALA A 265 -31.38 -0.18 -7.81
C ALA A 265 -32.80 -0.47 -7.34
N GLU A 266 -32.93 -0.95 -6.10
CA GLU A 266 -34.18 -0.96 -5.36
C GLU A 266 -34.28 0.37 -4.60
N MET A 267 -35.19 1.25 -5.02
CA MET A 267 -35.41 2.51 -4.32
C MET A 267 -36.51 2.35 -3.26
N GLU A 268 -36.14 1.88 -2.08
CA GLU A 268 -36.95 2.08 -0.87
C GLU A 268 -36.51 3.38 -0.20
N PHE A 269 -37.31 4.43 -0.31
CA PHE A 269 -37.07 5.69 0.38
C PHE A 269 -37.50 5.56 1.84
N GLU A 270 -36.55 5.21 2.71
CA GLU A 270 -36.77 5.24 4.16
C GLU A 270 -36.45 6.63 4.72
N SER A 271 -37.48 7.36 5.12
CA SER A 271 -37.29 8.57 5.92
C SER A 271 -37.20 8.23 7.40
N PHE A 272 -36.12 8.63 8.07
CA PHE A 272 -35.97 8.51 9.51
C PHE A 272 -35.65 9.88 10.12
N LEU A 273 -36.08 10.08 11.36
CA LEU A 273 -35.78 11.30 12.10
C LEU A 273 -34.39 11.19 12.74
N ILE A 274 -33.51 12.15 12.46
CA ILE A 274 -32.16 12.19 13.04
C ILE A 274 -32.19 13.10 14.28
N ASP A 275 -31.67 12.61 15.40
CA ASP A 275 -31.36 13.46 16.55
C ASP A 275 -30.01 14.14 16.33
N ASP A 276 -30.03 15.42 16.00
CA ASP A 276 -28.85 16.24 15.73
C ASP A 276 -27.82 16.17 16.86
N LYS A 277 -28.25 16.16 18.12
CA LYS A 277 -27.33 16.16 19.27
C LYS A 277 -26.61 14.83 19.39
N LEU A 278 -27.34 13.74 19.19
CA LEU A 278 -26.76 12.40 19.18
C LEU A 278 -25.78 12.25 18.01
N ALA A 279 -26.19 12.70 16.81
CA ALA A 279 -25.36 12.64 15.60
C ALA A 279 -24.04 13.40 15.77
N VAL A 280 -24.06 14.61 16.33
CA VAL A 280 -22.84 15.40 16.60
C VAL A 280 -21.94 14.70 17.61
N ASN A 281 -22.50 14.10 18.67
CA ASN A 281 -21.71 13.42 19.69
C ASN A 281 -21.01 12.18 19.12
N GLU A 282 -21.74 11.37 18.34
CA GLU A 282 -21.18 10.20 17.65
C GLU A 282 -20.14 10.60 16.60
N ALA A 283 -20.37 11.69 15.86
CA ALA A 283 -19.41 12.22 14.90
C ALA A 283 -18.10 12.65 15.58
N LEU A 284 -18.16 13.31 16.74
CA LEU A 284 -16.96 13.70 17.48
C LEU A 284 -16.16 12.49 18.03
N ARG A 285 -16.81 11.35 18.25
CA ARG A 285 -16.19 10.13 18.77
C ARG A 285 -15.59 9.23 17.69
N SER A 286 -16.23 9.19 16.52
CA SER A 286 -15.95 8.15 15.51
C SER A 286 -15.22 8.67 14.26
N ARG A 287 -15.07 9.98 14.10
CA ARG A 287 -14.41 10.56 12.92
C ARG A 287 -12.90 10.33 12.94
N ASN A 288 -12.42 9.58 11.95
CA ASN A 288 -11.01 9.27 11.75
C ASN A 288 -10.15 10.54 11.62
N GLU A 289 -10.64 11.61 11.00
CA GLU A 289 -9.86 12.85 10.87
C GLU A 289 -9.58 13.56 12.21
N LEU A 290 -10.40 13.34 13.24
CA LEU A 290 -10.14 13.87 14.58
C LEU A 290 -9.07 13.05 15.29
N SER A 291 -9.12 11.73 15.14
CA SER A 291 -8.09 10.81 15.64
C SER A 291 -6.73 11.09 14.97
N GLU A 292 -6.71 11.28 13.65
CA GLU A 292 -5.50 11.66 12.91
C GLU A 292 -4.87 12.94 13.46
N LYS A 293 -5.68 14.00 13.67
CA LYS A 293 -5.19 15.26 14.23
C LYS A 293 -4.68 15.13 15.66
N ALA A 294 -5.31 14.28 16.47
CA ALA A 294 -4.84 14.00 17.82
C ALA A 294 -3.46 13.31 17.79
N ILE A 295 -3.27 12.37 16.87
CA ILE A 295 -1.97 11.70 16.66
C ILE A 295 -0.91 12.69 16.16
N ASP A 296 -1.27 13.60 15.24
CA ASP A 296 -0.35 14.64 14.75
C ASP A 296 0.14 15.57 15.88
N ILE A 297 -0.71 15.86 16.86
CA ILE A 297 -0.32 16.64 18.04
C ILE A 297 0.64 15.83 18.93
N GLU A 298 0.46 14.51 19.05
CA GLU A 298 1.39 13.66 19.79
C GLU A 298 2.76 13.47 19.11
N LEU A 299 2.82 13.64 17.79
CA LEU A 299 4.05 13.53 17.00
C LEU A 299 4.91 14.81 17.01
N GLN A 300 4.37 15.95 17.44
CA GLN A 300 5.07 17.24 17.55
C GLN A 300 5.90 17.35 18.83
#